data_AF-A0A075GP21-F1
#
_entry.id   AF-A0A075GP21-F1
#
_cell.length_a   1.000
_cell.length_b   1.000
_cell.length_c   1.000
_cell.angle_alpha   90.00
_cell.angle_beta   90.00
_cell.angle_gamma   90.00
#
_symmetry.space_group_name_H-M   'P 1'
#
loop_
_entity.id
_entity.type
_entity.pdbx_description
1 polymer ?
#
loop_
_entity_poly.entity_id
_entity_poly.type
_entity_poly.pdbx_seq_one_letter_code
_entity_poly.pdbx_strand_id
1 'polypeptide(L)'
;MAKCAHCSACGSKKKCGKHHVYVIELRPEVLGNSGFCPVRPENAGSHSKCYYVGETKHRVDCRFTQHRARKRRRKKMGATFDCSCDTGKPEPTEFTPYNKPSPWPRDYRIKSGALLTDDWVVKRNPIYGGGVASKREECKLTKFLWEQGHYAHSDSFNKWIRNSMGLN
;
A
#
# COMPACT_ATOMS: atom_id res chain seq x y z
N MET A 1 19.54 -18.25 3.27
CA MET A 1 19.12 -17.22 2.28
C MET A 1 18.30 -16.16 3.00
N ALA A 2 18.67 -14.88 2.91
CA ALA A 2 17.86 -13.80 3.50
C ALA A 2 16.46 -13.81 2.87
N LYS A 3 15.41 -13.96 3.69
CA LYS A 3 14.01 -13.97 3.22
C LYS A 3 13.48 -12.54 3.14
N CYS A 4 12.53 -12.29 2.25
CA CYS A 4 11.83 -11.02 2.17
C CYS A 4 11.04 -10.76 3.46
N ALA A 5 11.21 -9.59 4.08
CA ALA A 5 10.52 -9.23 5.32
C ALA A 5 8.99 -9.13 5.18
N HIS A 6 8.46 -9.07 3.96
CA HIS A 6 7.04 -8.85 3.70
C HIS A 6 6.30 -10.06 3.15
N CYS A 7 7.00 -11.14 2.79
CA CYS A 7 6.41 -12.35 2.21
C CYS A 7 7.39 -13.51 2.33
N SER A 8 6.97 -14.59 2.99
CA SER A 8 7.79 -15.79 3.20
C SER A 8 8.16 -16.51 1.90
N ALA A 9 7.34 -16.37 0.86
CA ALA A 9 7.56 -16.97 -0.46
C ALA A 9 8.42 -16.10 -1.38
N CYS A 10 8.60 -14.81 -1.09
CA CYS A 10 9.49 -13.96 -1.87
C CYS A 10 10.95 -14.27 -1.55
N GLY A 11 11.78 -14.34 -2.59
CA GLY A 11 13.23 -14.38 -2.41
C GLY A 11 13.79 -13.04 -1.91
N SER A 12 15.08 -13.02 -1.59
CA SER A 12 15.77 -11.78 -1.17
C SER A 12 15.64 -10.64 -2.19
N LYS A 13 15.62 -10.98 -3.48
CA LYS A 13 15.60 -10.03 -4.60
C LYS A 13 14.43 -10.22 -5.57
N LYS A 14 13.87 -11.42 -5.69
CA LYS A 14 12.85 -11.77 -6.70
C LYS A 14 11.46 -11.94 -6.08
N LYS A 15 10.42 -11.55 -6.82
CA LYS A 15 9.01 -11.75 -6.44
C LYS A 15 8.62 -13.23 -6.51
N CYS A 16 7.63 -13.64 -5.72
CA CYS A 16 7.08 -15.01 -5.76
C CYS A 16 6.01 -15.24 -6.83
N GLY A 17 5.69 -14.23 -7.64
CA GLY A 17 4.65 -14.30 -8.68
C GLY A 17 3.21 -14.20 -8.17
N LYS A 18 2.99 -14.15 -6.85
CA LYS A 18 1.68 -13.92 -6.22
C LYS A 18 1.48 -12.44 -5.87
N HIS A 19 0.24 -12.10 -5.51
CA HIS A 19 -0.07 -10.78 -4.98
C HIS A 19 0.33 -10.67 -3.51
N HIS A 20 0.48 -9.43 -3.05
CA HIS A 20 0.77 -9.07 -1.68
C HIS A 20 -0.09 -7.88 -1.25
N VAL A 21 -0.45 -7.83 0.02
CA VAL A 21 -0.94 -6.63 0.70
C VAL A 21 0.15 -6.01 1.55
N TYR A 22 0.07 -4.70 1.75
CA TYR A 22 1.02 -3.96 2.59
C TYR A 22 0.35 -2.78 3.26
N VAL A 23 0.95 -2.33 4.36
CA VAL A 23 0.51 -1.18 5.14
C VAL A 23 1.64 -0.17 5.24
N ILE A 24 1.32 1.09 5.00
CA ILE A 24 2.24 2.22 5.14
C ILE A 24 1.67 3.18 6.18
N GLU A 25 2.41 3.39 7.26
CA GLU A 25 2.10 4.41 8.27
C GLU A 25 2.36 5.82 7.70
N LEU A 26 1.37 6.67 7.87
CA LEU A 26 1.33 8.05 7.44
C LEU A 26 1.31 8.99 8.65
N ARG A 27 1.80 10.20 8.44
CA ARG A 27 1.70 11.29 9.38
C ARG A 27 0.26 11.80 9.46
N PRO A 28 -0.17 12.33 10.62
CA PRO A 28 -1.53 12.81 10.85
C PRO A 28 -2.00 13.90 9.88
N GLU A 29 -1.09 14.66 9.26
CA GLU A 29 -1.46 15.74 8.33
C GLU A 29 -2.31 15.24 7.14
N VAL A 30 -2.28 13.93 6.83
CA VAL A 30 -3.12 13.34 5.79
C VAL A 30 -4.61 13.51 6.07
N LEU A 31 -5.02 13.65 7.34
CA LEU A 31 -6.41 13.84 7.75
C LEU A 31 -6.97 15.21 7.37
N GLY A 32 -6.11 16.17 7.01
CA GLY A 32 -6.53 17.42 6.38
C GLY A 32 -7.09 17.22 4.97
N ASN A 33 -6.95 16.01 4.39
CA ASN A 33 -7.55 15.67 3.10
C ASN A 33 -8.81 14.81 3.28
N SER A 34 -9.97 15.37 2.92
CA SER A 34 -11.27 14.70 3.02
C SER A 34 -11.38 13.41 2.19
N GLY A 35 -10.56 13.25 1.16
CA GLY A 35 -10.53 12.04 0.33
C GLY A 35 -9.80 10.85 0.95
N PHE A 36 -9.01 11.06 2.02
CA PHE A 36 -8.23 9.99 2.64
C PHE A 36 -9.10 9.02 3.44
N CYS A 37 -9.78 9.48 4.48
CA CYS A 37 -10.64 8.62 5.30
C CYS A 37 -12.03 9.29 5.37
N PRO A 38 -12.89 9.09 4.35
CA PRO A 38 -14.14 9.83 4.21
C PRO A 38 -15.11 9.53 5.36
N VAL A 39 -15.04 8.32 5.93
CA VAL A 39 -15.80 7.92 7.10
C VAL A 39 -14.80 7.58 8.20
N ARG A 40 -14.75 8.45 9.22
CA ARG A 40 -13.84 8.28 10.36
C ARG A 40 -14.36 7.21 11.31
N PRO A 41 -13.48 6.39 11.92
CA PRO A 41 -13.92 5.42 12.91
C PRO A 41 -14.41 6.13 14.18
N GLU A 42 -15.49 5.65 14.78
CA GLU A 42 -16.12 6.28 15.96
C GLU A 42 -15.25 6.19 17.21
N ASN A 43 -14.47 5.12 17.33
CA ASN A 43 -13.54 4.86 18.43
C ASN A 43 -12.15 5.45 18.22
N ALA A 44 -11.98 6.41 17.29
CA ALA A 44 -10.69 7.08 17.10
C ALA A 44 -10.33 7.95 18.31
N GLY A 45 -9.04 8.02 18.66
CA GLY A 45 -8.52 8.84 19.75
C GLY A 45 -7.01 9.05 19.69
N SER A 46 -6.38 9.29 20.84
CA SER A 46 -4.93 9.56 20.93
C SER A 46 -4.04 8.40 20.49
N HIS A 47 -4.57 7.17 20.53
CA HIS A 47 -3.89 5.95 20.07
C HIS A 47 -3.99 5.75 18.54
N SER A 48 -4.81 6.55 17.86
CA SER A 48 -5.11 6.36 16.44
C SER A 48 -3.95 6.76 15.55
N LYS A 49 -3.63 5.88 14.61
CA LYS A 49 -2.63 6.12 13.56
C LYS A 49 -3.30 6.26 12.20
N CYS A 50 -2.56 6.78 11.23
CA CYS A 50 -3.00 6.91 9.85
C CYS A 50 -2.31 5.86 8.97
N TYR A 51 -3.07 5.06 8.24
CA TYR A 51 -2.54 3.97 7.43
C TYR A 51 -3.04 4.03 6.00
N TYR A 52 -2.11 3.89 5.05
CA TYR A 52 -2.43 3.53 3.68
C TYR A 52 -2.24 2.02 3.50
N VAL A 53 -3.30 1.34 3.09
CA VAL A 53 -3.27 -0.08 2.74
C VAL A 53 -3.32 -0.18 1.22
N GLY A 54 -2.44 -1.00 0.67
CA GLY A 54 -2.38 -1.22 -0.77
C GLY A 54 -2.11 -2.68 -1.10
N GLU A 55 -2.33 -3.01 -2.37
CA GLU A 55 -1.96 -4.31 -2.93
C GLU A 55 -0.98 -4.21 -4.11
N THR A 56 -0.26 -5.29 -4.39
CA THR A 56 0.71 -5.32 -5.49
C THR A 56 1.04 -6.74 -5.97
N LYS A 57 1.37 -6.88 -7.26
CA LYS A 57 2.07 -8.06 -7.82
C LYS A 57 3.60 -7.97 -7.67
N HIS A 58 4.14 -6.81 -7.28
CA HIS A 58 5.57 -6.64 -7.05
C HIS A 58 5.95 -7.18 -5.67
N ARG A 59 7.25 -7.20 -5.36
CA ARG A 59 7.68 -7.20 -3.96
C ARG A 59 7.21 -5.90 -3.30
N VAL A 60 6.85 -6.00 -2.03
CA VAL A 60 6.27 -4.89 -1.26
C VAL A 60 7.27 -3.72 -1.14
N ASP A 61 8.55 -4.00 -0.91
CA ASP A 61 9.62 -3.00 -0.87
C ASP A 61 9.80 -2.27 -2.23
N CYS A 62 9.69 -2.99 -3.33
CA CYS A 62 9.74 -2.43 -4.68
C CYS A 62 8.54 -1.49 -4.94
N ARG A 63 7.33 -1.92 -4.57
CA ARG A 63 6.14 -1.05 -4.67
C ARG A 63 6.29 0.19 -3.79
N PHE A 64 6.88 0.06 -2.60
CA PHE A 64 7.14 1.19 -1.73
C PHE A 64 8.15 2.19 -2.33
N THR A 65 9.23 1.71 -2.97
CA THR A 65 10.16 2.56 -3.73
C THR A 65 9.44 3.32 -4.84
N GLN A 66 8.51 2.66 -5.54
CA GLN A 66 7.68 3.32 -6.56
C GLN A 66 6.82 4.45 -5.96
N HIS A 67 6.23 4.27 -4.79
CA HIS A 67 5.49 5.35 -4.09
C HIS A 67 6.39 6.56 -3.78
N ARG A 68 7.66 6.34 -3.44
CA ARG A 68 8.62 7.39 -3.11
C ARG A 68 9.09 8.21 -4.32
N ALA A 69 8.89 7.72 -5.54
CA ALA A 69 9.32 8.43 -6.75
C ALA A 69 8.62 9.79 -6.90
N ARG A 70 9.40 10.86 -7.16
CA ARG A 70 8.91 12.24 -7.21
C ARG A 70 7.94 12.47 -8.40
N LYS A 71 6.82 13.18 -8.16
CA LYS A 71 5.77 13.49 -9.16
C LYS A 71 6.29 14.19 -10.42
N ARG A 72 7.25 15.12 -10.30
CA ARG A 72 7.88 15.80 -11.45
C ARG A 72 8.65 14.84 -12.36
N ARG A 73 9.21 13.76 -11.81
CA ARG A 73 9.83 12.72 -12.62
C ARG A 73 8.74 11.95 -13.39
N ARG A 74 7.67 11.51 -12.72
CA ARG A 74 6.57 10.72 -13.35
C ARG A 74 5.85 11.36 -14.53
N LYS A 75 5.77 12.70 -14.59
CA LYS A 75 5.05 13.42 -15.65
C LYS A 75 5.89 13.62 -16.92
N LYS A 76 7.19 13.32 -16.88
CA LYS A 76 8.05 13.40 -18.07
C LYS A 76 7.86 12.15 -18.92
N MET A 77 7.84 12.33 -20.23
CA MET A 77 7.97 11.23 -21.19
C MET A 77 9.28 10.48 -20.91
N GLY A 78 9.25 9.14 -20.88
CA GLY A 78 10.40 8.29 -20.57
C GLY A 78 10.81 8.25 -19.09
N ALA A 79 9.96 8.70 -18.17
CA ALA A 79 10.26 8.64 -16.75
C ALA A 79 10.22 7.22 -16.19
N THR A 80 11.27 6.83 -15.47
CA THR A 80 11.40 5.48 -14.91
C THR A 80 11.51 5.44 -13.38
N PHE A 81 11.31 4.25 -12.82
CA PHE A 81 11.67 3.87 -11.45
C PHE A 81 12.42 2.54 -11.46
N ASP A 82 13.26 2.34 -10.45
CA ASP A 82 14.02 1.10 -10.32
C ASP A 82 13.12 -0.03 -9.80
N CYS A 83 12.96 -1.07 -10.62
CA CYS A 83 12.28 -2.30 -10.26
C CYS A 83 13.27 -3.46 -10.34
N SER A 84 13.35 -4.29 -9.30
CA SER A 84 14.21 -5.48 -9.29
C SER A 84 13.45 -6.79 -9.21
N CYS A 85 12.12 -6.73 -9.32
CA CYS A 85 11.24 -7.85 -8.96
C CYS A 85 11.45 -9.10 -9.81
N ASP A 86 11.84 -8.95 -11.07
CA ASP A 86 11.92 -10.05 -12.04
C ASP A 86 13.34 -10.60 -12.17
N THR A 87 14.31 -9.74 -12.38
CA THR A 87 15.71 -10.15 -12.63
C THR A 87 16.55 -10.20 -11.35
N GLY A 88 16.07 -9.60 -10.26
CA GLY A 88 16.83 -9.41 -9.02
C GLY A 88 17.91 -8.33 -9.12
N LYS A 89 17.99 -7.61 -10.25
CA LYS A 89 18.84 -6.43 -10.45
C LYS A 89 17.93 -5.21 -10.67
N PRO A 90 18.28 -4.02 -10.17
CA PRO A 90 17.49 -2.81 -10.44
C PRO A 90 17.46 -2.52 -11.94
N GLU A 91 16.27 -2.50 -12.53
CA GLU A 91 16.03 -2.17 -13.92
C GLU A 91 15.06 -0.98 -14.02
N PRO A 92 15.35 -0.01 -14.91
CA PRO A 92 14.48 1.14 -15.11
C PRO A 92 13.16 0.71 -15.74
N THR A 93 12.06 0.86 -15.01
CA THR A 93 10.70 0.58 -15.47
C THR A 93 9.96 1.90 -15.69
N GLU A 94 9.35 2.08 -16.87
CA GLU A 94 8.59 3.30 -17.19
C GLU A 94 7.34 3.46 -16.32
N PHE A 95 7.02 4.72 -16.00
CA PHE A 95 5.72 5.06 -15.43
C PHE A 95 4.65 5.00 -16.51
N THR A 96 3.63 4.19 -16.29
CA THR A 96 2.44 4.08 -17.15
C THR A 96 1.20 4.48 -16.35
N PRO A 97 0.07 4.79 -17.01
CA PRO A 97 -1.19 5.03 -16.31
C PRO A 97 -1.60 3.86 -15.38
N TYR A 98 -1.24 2.63 -15.74
CA TYR A 98 -1.59 1.40 -15.03
C TYR A 98 -0.71 1.10 -13.81
N ASN A 99 0.46 1.72 -13.68
CA ASN A 99 1.36 1.51 -12.54
C ASN A 99 1.44 2.73 -11.61
N LYS A 100 0.60 3.73 -11.84
CA LYS A 100 0.57 4.98 -11.07
C LYS A 100 0.37 4.73 -9.57
N PRO A 101 1.34 5.08 -8.70
CA PRO A 101 1.19 4.89 -7.27
C PRO A 101 0.33 6.00 -6.66
N SER A 102 -0.43 5.66 -5.61
CA SER A 102 -1.23 6.61 -4.83
C SER A 102 -0.37 7.79 -4.31
N PRO A 103 -0.92 9.01 -4.26
CA PRO A 103 -0.22 10.16 -3.73
C PRO A 103 0.00 10.09 -2.21
N TRP A 104 -0.84 9.38 -1.44
CA TRP A 104 -0.79 9.44 0.03
C TRP A 104 0.57 9.00 0.60
N PRO A 105 1.12 7.83 0.22
CA PRO A 105 2.43 7.42 0.75
C PRO A 105 3.59 8.32 0.32
N ARG A 106 3.48 8.99 -0.84
CA ARG A 106 4.52 9.93 -1.26
C ARG A 106 4.57 11.12 -0.32
N ASP A 107 3.41 11.72 -0.07
CA ASP A 107 3.29 13.02 0.57
C ASP A 107 3.30 12.90 2.10
N TYR A 108 2.69 11.84 2.63
CA TYR A 108 2.37 11.74 4.04
C TYR A 108 3.06 10.60 4.78
N ARG A 109 3.78 9.66 4.15
CA ARG A 109 4.46 8.60 4.91
C ARG A 109 5.36 9.16 6.01
N ILE A 110 5.50 8.43 7.12
CA ILE A 110 6.56 8.74 8.08
C ILE A 110 7.95 8.53 7.44
N LYS A 111 8.99 9.23 7.93
CA LYS A 111 10.31 9.21 7.26
C LYS A 111 11.02 7.86 7.39
N SER A 112 10.96 7.26 8.58
CA SER A 112 11.58 5.97 8.92
C SER A 112 10.50 4.97 9.32
N GLY A 113 10.70 3.69 9.00
CA GLY A 113 9.80 2.61 9.45
C GLY A 113 8.37 2.63 8.89
N ALA A 114 8.08 3.47 7.88
CA ALA A 114 6.71 3.63 7.39
C ALA A 114 6.09 2.36 6.84
N LEU A 115 6.89 1.53 6.17
CA LEU A 115 6.41 0.28 5.60
C LEU A 115 6.44 -0.80 6.67
N LEU A 116 5.26 -1.25 7.08
CA LEU A 116 5.13 -2.17 8.20
C LEU A 116 5.64 -3.58 7.84
N THR A 117 6.29 -4.20 8.83
CA THR A 117 6.85 -5.56 8.76
C THR A 117 6.27 -6.46 9.85
N ASP A 118 5.27 -5.96 10.56
CA ASP A 118 4.59 -6.65 11.65
C ASP A 118 3.89 -7.92 11.17
N ASP A 119 3.91 -8.94 12.02
CA ASP A 119 3.36 -10.27 11.74
C ASP A 119 1.92 -10.25 11.23
N TRP A 120 1.08 -9.35 11.76
CA TRP A 120 -0.34 -9.24 11.39
C TRP A 120 -0.55 -8.73 9.95
N VAL A 121 0.45 -8.09 9.35
CA VAL A 121 0.51 -7.75 7.92
C VAL A 121 1.16 -8.89 7.15
N VAL A 122 2.34 -9.34 7.60
CA VAL A 122 3.20 -10.25 6.84
C VAL A 122 2.59 -11.64 6.68
N LYS A 123 1.88 -12.15 7.70
CA LYS A 123 1.21 -13.47 7.64
C LYS A 123 0.10 -13.56 6.59
N ARG A 124 -0.36 -12.42 6.05
CA ARG A 124 -1.34 -12.37 4.95
C ARG A 124 -0.73 -12.61 3.58
N ASN A 125 0.59 -12.61 3.49
CA ASN A 125 1.34 -12.73 2.24
C ASN A 125 2.02 -14.10 2.13
N PRO A 126 2.00 -14.74 0.95
CA PRO A 126 1.40 -14.28 -0.31
C PRO A 126 -0.11 -14.52 -0.40
N ILE A 127 -0.78 -13.77 -1.28
CA ILE A 127 -2.21 -13.93 -1.56
C ILE A 127 -2.42 -14.85 -2.76
N TYR A 128 -3.17 -15.93 -2.53
CA TYR A 128 -3.63 -16.87 -3.55
C TYR A 128 -5.00 -16.43 -4.09
N GLY A 129 -5.27 -16.69 -5.38
CA GLY A 129 -6.53 -16.28 -6.04
C GLY A 129 -6.46 -14.98 -6.87
N GLY A 130 -5.26 -14.43 -7.08
CA GLY A 130 -5.03 -13.33 -8.02
C GLY A 130 -5.59 -11.98 -7.56
N GLY A 131 -5.84 -11.08 -8.52
CA GLY A 131 -6.16 -9.68 -8.24
C GLY A 131 -7.47 -9.46 -7.48
N VAL A 132 -8.48 -10.33 -7.70
CA VAL A 132 -9.75 -10.25 -6.97
C VAL A 132 -9.55 -10.58 -5.50
N ALA A 133 -8.83 -11.67 -5.20
CA ALA A 133 -8.48 -12.03 -3.83
C ALA A 133 -7.62 -10.94 -3.16
N SER A 134 -6.67 -10.37 -3.91
CA SER A 134 -5.80 -9.28 -3.45
C SER A 134 -6.59 -8.04 -3.00
N LYS A 135 -7.54 -7.57 -3.82
CA LYS A 135 -8.41 -6.43 -3.48
C LYS A 135 -9.33 -6.72 -2.30
N ARG A 136 -9.82 -7.97 -2.19
CA ARG A 136 -10.63 -8.39 -1.04
C ARG A 136 -9.80 -8.35 0.24
N GLU A 137 -8.55 -8.81 0.19
CA GLU A 137 -7.66 -8.81 1.35
C GLU A 137 -7.21 -7.39 1.73
N GLU A 138 -6.93 -6.53 0.75
CA GLU A 138 -6.69 -5.10 0.95
C GLU A 138 -7.89 -4.46 1.69
N CYS A 139 -9.11 -4.70 1.22
CA CYS A 139 -10.33 -4.17 1.86
C CYS A 139 -10.51 -4.71 3.29
N LYS A 140 -10.33 -6.02 3.51
CA LYS A 140 -10.41 -6.62 4.85
C LYS A 140 -9.38 -6.03 5.81
N LEU A 141 -8.15 -5.82 5.36
CA LEU A 141 -7.08 -5.28 6.18
C LEU A 141 -7.33 -3.81 6.54
N THR A 142 -7.81 -3.00 5.60
CA THR A 142 -8.24 -1.62 5.88
C THR A 142 -9.40 -1.59 6.87
N LYS A 143 -10.40 -2.45 6.68
CA LYS A 143 -11.54 -2.57 7.60
C LYS A 143 -11.10 -2.96 9.01
N PHE A 144 -10.23 -3.96 9.13
CA PHE A 144 -9.65 -4.37 10.43
C PHE A 144 -9.01 -3.18 11.15
N LEU A 145 -8.15 -2.41 10.47
CA LEU A 145 -7.51 -1.24 11.07
C LEU A 145 -8.53 -0.16 11.46
N TRP A 146 -9.54 0.06 10.63
CA TRP A 146 -10.62 1.00 10.90
C TRP A 146 -11.43 0.61 12.14
N GLU A 147 -11.81 -0.66 12.28
CA GLU A 147 -12.51 -1.19 13.46
C GLU A 147 -11.68 -1.08 14.75
N GLN A 148 -10.35 -1.12 14.65
CA GLN A 148 -9.43 -0.86 15.76
C GLN A 148 -9.26 0.64 16.09
N GLY A 149 -10.03 1.54 15.46
CA GLY A 149 -9.98 2.98 15.72
C GLY A 149 -8.88 3.71 14.96
N HIS A 150 -8.26 3.11 13.95
CA HIS A 150 -7.24 3.78 13.12
C HIS A 150 -7.81 4.39 11.84
N TYR A 151 -7.25 5.51 11.40
CA TYR A 151 -7.62 6.13 10.13
C TYR A 151 -6.97 5.39 8.98
N ALA A 152 -7.70 4.46 8.37
CA ALA A 152 -7.20 3.62 7.29
C ALA A 152 -7.79 3.99 5.92
N HIS A 153 -6.97 3.91 4.87
CA HIS A 153 -7.35 4.16 3.48
C HIS A 153 -6.94 2.99 2.58
N SER A 154 -7.88 2.51 1.77
CA SER A 154 -7.59 1.81 0.51
C SER A 154 -8.64 2.12 -0.54
N ASP A 155 -8.30 1.99 -1.82
CA ASP A 155 -9.22 2.25 -2.92
C ASP A 155 -10.46 1.34 -2.83
N SER A 156 -10.24 0.06 -2.52
CA SER A 156 -11.32 -0.93 -2.40
C SER A 156 -12.24 -0.66 -1.20
N PHE A 157 -11.69 -0.30 -0.04
CA PHE A 157 -12.49 -0.01 1.17
C PHE A 157 -13.26 1.30 1.05
N ASN A 158 -12.62 2.36 0.56
CA ASN A 158 -13.27 3.66 0.42
C ASN A 158 -14.43 3.61 -0.56
N LYS A 159 -14.30 2.83 -1.65
CA LYS A 159 -15.42 2.57 -2.56
C LYS A 159 -16.55 1.83 -1.85
N TRP A 160 -16.23 0.78 -1.08
CA TRP A 160 -17.22 0.00 -0.36
C TRP A 160 -17.97 0.84 0.68
N ILE A 161 -17.26 1.55 1.56
CA ILE A 161 -17.89 2.30 2.65
C ILE A 161 -18.74 3.47 2.16
N ARG A 162 -18.31 4.13 1.06
CA ARG A 162 -19.12 5.16 0.40
C ARG A 162 -20.45 4.61 -0.11
N ASN A 163 -20.40 3.48 -0.81
CA ASN A 163 -21.59 2.80 -1.28
C ASN A 163 -22.49 2.34 -0.12
N SER A 164 -21.91 1.82 0.96
CA SER A 164 -22.65 1.37 2.14
C SER A 164 -23.29 2.51 2.94
N MET A 165 -22.69 3.69 2.92
CA MET A 165 -23.16 4.88 3.64
C MET A 165 -23.97 5.84 2.75
N GLY A 166 -24.22 5.50 1.48
CA GLY A 166 -24.92 6.39 0.54
C GLY A 166 -24.17 7.69 0.22
N LEU A 167 -22.84 7.69 0.33
CA LEU A 167 -21.98 8.84 0.03
C LEU A 167 -21.54 8.76 -1.43
N ASN A 168 -21.95 9.74 -2.25
CA ASN A 168 -21.51 9.88 -3.65
C ASN A 168 -20.07 10.39 -3.77
#